data_AF-A0A369LB30-F1
#
_entry.id   AF-A0A369LB30-F1
#
_cell.length_a   1.000
_cell.length_b   1.000
_cell.length_c   1.000
_cell.angle_alpha   90.00
_cell.angle_beta   90.00
_cell.angle_gamma   90.00
#
_symmetry.space_group_name_H-M   'P 1'
#
loop_
_entity.id
_entity.type
_entity.pdbx_description
1 polymer ?
#
loop_
_entity_poly.entity_id
_entity_poly.type
_entity_poly.pdbx_seq_one_letter_code
_entity_poly.pdbx_strand_id
1 'polypeptide(L)'
;MEPKYEEMARQMRADSVSEEMVARFVAEEMEEDEFRRSKGVTEIEALREWRKIPEHIRKLLLANAFCHNCGTKEFAPGYTLRMRHGCVLIEGCCAKCGTEVARLCD
;
A
#
# COMPACT_ATOMS: atom_id res chain seq x y z
N MET A 1 12.80 -9.19 -18.38
CA MET A 1 12.66 -9.14 -16.91
C MET A 1 13.72 -8.16 -16.41
N GLU A 2 13.43 -7.29 -15.44
CA GLU A 2 14.48 -6.38 -14.92
C GLU A 2 15.60 -7.21 -14.25
N PRO A 3 16.87 -6.76 -14.31
CA PRO A 3 18.02 -7.52 -13.78
C PRO A 3 17.85 -7.98 -12.32
N LYS A 4 17.15 -7.18 -11.50
CA LYS A 4 16.87 -7.44 -10.09
C LYS A 4 16.16 -8.78 -9.86
N TYR A 5 15.12 -9.09 -10.64
CA TYR A 5 14.31 -10.30 -10.40
C TYR A 5 15.04 -11.58 -10.83
N GLU A 6 15.87 -11.49 -11.88
CA GLU A 6 16.70 -12.61 -12.33
C GLU A 6 17.81 -12.93 -11.30
N GLU A 7 18.42 -11.91 -10.71
CA GLU A 7 19.41 -12.05 -9.65
C GLU A 7 18.79 -12.65 -8.39
N MET A 8 17.64 -12.16 -7.96
CA MET A 8 16.86 -12.69 -6.85
C MET A 8 16.53 -14.18 -7.08
N ALA A 9 16.02 -14.53 -8.26
CA ALA A 9 15.74 -15.93 -8.60
C ALA A 9 17.00 -16.81 -8.58
N ARG A 10 18.14 -16.29 -9.05
CA ARG A 10 19.43 -17.00 -9.01
C ARG A 10 19.89 -17.27 -7.58
N GLN A 11 19.78 -16.28 -6.68
CA GLN A 11 20.16 -16.44 -5.28
C GLN A 11 19.29 -17.48 -4.59
N MET A 12 17.98 -17.44 -4.78
CA MET A 12 17.07 -18.43 -4.19
C MET A 12 17.31 -19.85 -4.70
N ARG A 13 17.68 -20.01 -5.98
CA ARG A 13 18.11 -21.31 -6.53
C ARG A 13 19.40 -21.81 -5.88
N ALA A 14 20.35 -20.91 -5.61
CA ALA A 14 21.58 -21.26 -4.88
C ALA A 14 21.27 -21.73 -3.44
N ASP A 15 20.22 -21.19 -2.83
CA ASP A 15 19.72 -21.59 -1.52
C ASP A 15 18.81 -22.84 -1.57
N SER A 16 18.77 -23.55 -2.71
CA SER A 16 17.99 -24.79 -2.93
C SER A 16 16.47 -24.64 -2.75
N VAL A 17 15.94 -23.43 -2.96
CA VAL A 17 14.49 -23.17 -2.98
C VAL A 17 13.87 -23.78 -4.25
N SER A 18 12.68 -24.38 -4.16
CA SER A 18 12.01 -24.99 -5.30
C SER A 18 11.62 -23.95 -6.36
N GLU A 19 11.63 -24.33 -7.64
CA GLU A 19 11.27 -23.40 -8.74
C GLU A 19 9.85 -22.83 -8.58
N GLU A 20 8.91 -23.58 -8.01
CA GLU A 20 7.56 -23.09 -7.71
C GLU A 20 7.58 -21.94 -6.70
N MET A 21 8.38 -22.05 -5.63
CA MET A 21 8.53 -21.00 -4.63
C MET A 21 9.30 -19.81 -5.18
N VAL A 22 10.33 -20.04 -6.01
CA VAL A 22 11.07 -18.97 -6.70
C VAL A 22 10.13 -18.18 -7.60
N ALA A 23 9.31 -18.86 -8.41
CA ALA A 23 8.35 -18.22 -9.31
C ALA A 23 7.32 -17.38 -8.55
N ARG A 24 6.76 -17.93 -7.46
CA ARG A 24 5.80 -17.20 -6.61
C ARG A 24 6.43 -15.94 -6.01
N PHE A 25 7.62 -16.07 -5.40
CA PHE A 25 8.28 -14.93 -4.76
C PHE A 25 8.61 -13.81 -5.74
N VAL A 26 9.14 -14.16 -6.92
CA VAL A 26 9.43 -13.17 -7.96
C VAL A 26 8.14 -12.48 -8.43
N ALA A 27 7.06 -13.23 -8.61
CA ALA A 27 5.77 -12.64 -9.00
C ALA A 27 5.22 -11.69 -7.94
N GLU A 28 5.28 -12.08 -6.65
CA GLU A 28 4.87 -11.23 -5.53
C GLU A 28 5.74 -9.95 -5.46
N GLU A 29 7.06 -10.05 -5.59
CA GLU A 29 7.96 -8.89 -5.58
C GLU A 29 7.72 -7.94 -6.76
N MET A 30 7.42 -8.49 -7.94
CA MET A 30 7.01 -7.69 -9.10
C MET A 30 5.70 -6.94 -8.84
N GLU A 31 4.70 -7.62 -8.28
CA GLU A 31 3.41 -7.00 -7.90
C GLU A 31 3.62 -5.89 -6.85
N GLU A 32 4.49 -6.11 -5.86
CA GLU A 32 4.84 -5.11 -4.85
C GLU A 32 5.60 -3.90 -5.42
N ASP A 33 6.52 -4.12 -6.37
CA ASP A 33 7.21 -3.03 -7.06
C ASP A 33 6.24 -2.22 -7.93
N GLU A 34 5.31 -2.87 -8.64
CA GLU A 34 4.25 -2.19 -9.40
C GLU A 34 3.32 -1.39 -8.49
N PHE A 35 2.89 -1.97 -7.38
CA PHE A 35 2.12 -1.25 -6.37
C PHE A 35 2.90 -0.04 -5.85
N ARG A 36 4.18 -0.17 -5.52
CA ARG A 36 4.98 0.98 -5.05
C ARG A 36 5.13 2.08 -6.11
N ARG A 37 5.14 1.75 -7.40
CA ARG A 37 5.20 2.73 -8.49
C ARG A 37 3.95 3.61 -8.59
N SER A 38 2.77 3.13 -8.15
CA SER A 38 1.52 3.92 -8.18
C SER A 38 1.35 4.87 -6.99
N LYS A 39 2.32 4.92 -6.06
CA LYS A 39 2.26 5.78 -4.88
C LYS A 39 2.02 7.26 -5.25
N GLY A 40 1.12 7.91 -4.52
CA GLY A 40 0.77 9.31 -4.75
C GLY A 40 -0.26 9.55 -5.86
N VAL A 41 -0.79 8.49 -6.47
CA VAL A 41 -1.91 8.56 -7.43
C VAL A 41 -3.16 7.95 -6.80
N THR A 42 -4.31 8.58 -7.02
CA THR A 42 -5.59 7.99 -6.64
C THR A 42 -6.11 7.09 -7.75
N GLU A 43 -6.34 5.82 -7.43
CA GLU A 43 -6.90 4.83 -8.33
C GLU A 43 -8.42 5.02 -8.46
N ILE A 44 -8.93 4.90 -9.70
CA ILE A 44 -10.36 5.09 -9.99
C ILE A 44 -11.21 4.05 -9.25
N GLU A 45 -10.74 2.81 -9.16
CA GLU A 45 -11.42 1.74 -8.45
C GLU A 45 -11.51 2.02 -6.95
N ALA A 46 -10.39 2.38 -6.32
CA ALA A 46 -10.37 2.78 -4.91
C ALA A 46 -11.31 3.95 -4.61
N LEU A 47 -11.38 4.93 -5.51
CA LEU A 47 -12.32 6.05 -5.39
C LEU A 47 -13.79 5.59 -5.47
N ARG A 48 -14.10 4.59 -6.30
CA ARG A 48 -15.47 4.04 -6.40
C ARG A 48 -15.85 3.31 -5.11
N GLU A 49 -14.97 2.46 -4.58
CA GLU A 49 -15.21 1.76 -3.31
C GLU A 49 -15.32 2.74 -2.13
N TRP A 50 -14.42 3.73 -2.07
CA TRP A 50 -14.47 4.80 -1.07
C TRP A 50 -15.81 5.53 -1.07
N ARG A 51 -16.38 5.83 -2.24
CA ARG A 51 -17.67 6.53 -2.35
C ARG A 51 -18.86 5.72 -1.87
N LYS A 52 -18.76 4.39 -1.81
CA LYS A 52 -19.82 3.54 -1.22
C LYS A 52 -19.88 3.69 0.31
N ILE A 53 -18.78 4.11 0.94
CA ILE A 53 -18.71 4.29 2.39
C ILE A 53 -19.47 5.58 2.78
N PRO A 54 -20.42 5.51 3.73
CA PRO A 54 -21.15 6.67 4.21
C PRO A 54 -20.21 7.78 4.68
N GLU A 55 -20.57 9.05 4.42
CA GLU A 55 -19.69 10.20 4.69
C GLU A 55 -19.22 10.28 6.16
N HIS A 56 -20.11 10.00 7.11
CA HIS A 56 -19.76 10.02 8.53
C HIS A 56 -18.71 8.94 8.86
N ILE A 57 -18.79 7.76 8.24
CA ILE A 57 -17.77 6.71 8.37
C ILE A 57 -16.46 7.12 7.71
N ARG A 58 -16.49 7.73 6.52
CA ARG A 58 -15.29 8.26 5.86
C ARG A 58 -14.54 9.26 6.74
N LYS A 59 -15.26 10.16 7.42
CA LYS A 59 -14.67 11.10 8.38
C LYS A 59 -14.01 10.38 9.55
N LEU A 60 -14.65 9.35 10.10
CA LEU A 60 -14.05 8.52 11.15
C LEU A 60 -12.79 7.80 10.67
N LEU A 61 -12.79 7.25 9.46
CA LEU A 61 -11.61 6.58 8.89
C LEU A 61 -10.45 7.57 8.71
N LEU A 62 -10.71 8.77 8.21
CA LEU A 62 -9.70 9.83 8.05
C LEU A 62 -9.16 10.34 9.41
N ALA A 63 -9.97 10.29 10.47
CA ALA A 63 -9.55 10.63 11.83
C ALA A 63 -8.88 9.48 12.59
N ASN A 64 -8.59 8.35 11.93
CA ASN A 64 -8.01 7.16 12.56
C ASN A 64 -6.78 6.58 11.82
N ALA A 65 -5.85 7.39 11.34
CA ALA A 65 -4.55 6.95 10.84
C ALA A 65 -3.45 7.08 11.89
N PHE A 66 -3.06 5.95 12.49
CA PHE A 66 -2.00 5.94 13.51
C PHE A 66 -0.65 6.34 12.93
N CYS A 67 -0.10 7.45 13.44
CA CYS A 67 1.25 7.87 13.15
C CYS A 67 2.24 7.19 14.09
N HIS A 68 3.10 6.32 13.56
CA HIS A 68 4.15 5.64 14.34
C HIS A 68 5.13 6.63 14.99
N ASN A 69 5.34 7.80 14.38
CA ASN A 69 6.32 8.79 14.84
C ASN A 69 5.82 9.62 16.05
N CYS A 70 4.54 10.00 16.10
CA CYS A 70 4.04 10.92 17.12
C CYS A 70 2.75 10.47 17.84
N GLY A 71 2.19 9.32 17.48
CA GLY A 71 0.97 8.75 18.07
C GLY A 71 -0.34 9.45 17.72
N THR A 72 -0.30 10.54 16.94
CA THR A 72 -1.51 11.22 16.43
C THR A 72 -2.25 10.31 15.46
N LYS A 73 -3.57 10.48 15.34
CA LYS A 73 -4.43 9.61 14.53
C LYS A 73 -5.05 10.29 13.31
N GLU A 74 -4.63 11.50 12.98
CA GLU A 74 -5.32 12.32 11.98
C GLU A 74 -4.44 12.55 10.74
N PHE A 75 -5.04 12.41 9.57
CA PHE A 75 -4.44 12.81 8.30
C PHE A 75 -4.43 14.34 8.15
N ALA A 76 -3.35 14.86 7.60
CA ALA A 76 -3.32 16.21 7.04
C ALA A 76 -4.28 16.31 5.83
N PRO A 77 -4.70 17.53 5.43
CA PRO A 77 -5.42 17.72 4.17
C PRO A 77 -4.61 17.19 2.98
N GLY A 78 -5.31 16.47 2.08
CA GLY A 78 -4.69 15.79 0.94
C GLY A 78 -4.34 14.34 1.26
N TYR A 79 -5.02 13.42 0.57
CA TYR A 79 -4.78 11.98 0.64
C TYR A 79 -5.03 11.35 -0.72
N THR A 80 -4.44 10.17 -0.93
CA THR A 80 -4.66 9.33 -2.11
C THR A 80 -5.31 8.03 -1.72
N LEU A 81 -6.05 7.42 -2.65
CA LEU A 81 -6.75 6.16 -2.44
C LEU A 81 -6.23 5.13 -3.43
N ARG A 82 -5.86 3.96 -2.94
CA ARG A 82 -5.41 2.82 -3.75
C ARG A 82 -6.07 1.53 -3.30
N MET A 83 -6.18 0.55 -4.19
CA MET A 83 -6.65 -0.78 -3.84
C MET A 83 -5.48 -1.61 -3.32
N ARG A 84 -5.69 -2.28 -2.19
CA ARG A 84 -4.70 -3.19 -1.64
C ARG A 84 -5.40 -4.44 -1.11
N HIS A 85 -5.15 -5.58 -1.75
CA HIS A 85 -5.76 -6.87 -1.41
C HIS A 85 -7.29 -6.78 -1.21
N GLY A 86 -7.99 -6.08 -2.13
CA GLY A 86 -9.44 -5.92 -2.09
C GLY A 86 -9.98 -4.84 -1.14
N CYS A 87 -9.11 -4.19 -0.37
CA CYS A 87 -9.47 -3.12 0.57
C CYS A 87 -9.01 -1.75 0.05
N VAL A 88 -9.67 -0.68 0.50
CA VAL A 88 -9.23 0.70 0.21
C VAL A 88 -8.09 1.07 1.16
N LEU A 89 -6.92 1.38 0.59
CA LEU A 89 -5.80 1.98 1.30
C LEU A 89 -5.86 3.50 1.14
N ILE A 90 -5.93 4.21 2.26
CA ILE A 90 -5.77 5.67 2.32
C ILE A 90 -4.31 5.96 2.63
N GLU A 91 -3.67 6.80 1.81
CA GLU A 91 -2.30 7.26 2.04
C GLU A 91 -2.25 8.79 2.12
N GLY A 92 -1.42 9.31 3.01
CA GLY A 92 -1.26 10.74 3.20
C GLY A 92 -0.20 11.03 4.26
N CYS A 93 -0.27 12.22 4.85
CA CYS A 93 0.66 12.66 5.87
C CYS A 93 -0.03 12.84 7.21
N CYS A 94 0.70 12.68 8.32
CA CYS A 94 0.20 12.99 9.65
C CYS A 94 -0.05 14.49 9.80
N ALA A 95 -1.22 14.87 10.32
CA ALA A 95 -1.59 16.27 10.54
C ALA A 95 -0.64 17.02 11.50
N LYS A 96 0.04 16.30 12.41
CA LYS A 96 0.91 16.91 13.44
C LYS A 96 2.38 17.03 13.00
N CYS A 97 2.95 15.98 12.44
CA CYS A 97 4.40 15.92 12.16
C CYS A 97 4.74 15.74 10.68
N GLY A 98 3.76 15.63 9.79
CA GLY A 98 3.98 15.51 8.34
C GLY A 98 4.53 14.16 7.86
N THR A 99 4.86 13.24 8.77
CA THR A 99 5.32 11.88 8.43
C THR A 99 4.24 11.15 7.63
N GLU A 100 4.66 10.40 6.61
CA GLU A 100 3.76 9.54 5.84
C GLU A 100 3.03 8.54 6.75
N VAL A 101 1.74 8.41 6.54
CA VAL A 101 0.86 7.48 7.23
C VAL A 101 -0.10 6.85 6.23
N ALA A 102 -0.53 5.63 6.54
CA ALA A 102 -1.51 4.93 5.75
C ALA A 102 -2.55 4.26 6.65
N ARG A 103 -3.76 4.07 6.11
CA ARG A 103 -4.84 3.33 6.77
C ARG A 103 -5.49 2.40 5.75
N LEU A 104 -5.46 1.10 6.03
CA LEU A 104 -6.26 0.12 5.32
C LEU A 104 -7.69 0.16 5.88
N CYS A 105 -8.69 0.16 5.00
CA CYS A 105 -10.11 0.14 5.37
C CYS A 105 -10.66 -1.26 5.12
N ASP A 106 -10.88 -2.01 6.21
CA ASP A 106 -11.47 -3.35 6.27
C ASP A 106 -12.95 -3.35 6.67
#